data_AF-A0A7C1I5V6-F1
#
_entry.id   AF-A0A7C1I5V6-F1
#
_cell.length_a   1.000
_cell.length_b   1.000
_cell.length_c   1.000
_cell.angle_alpha   90.00
_cell.angle_beta   90.00
_cell.angle_gamma   90.00
#
_symmetry.space_group_name_H-M   'P 1'
#
loop_
_entity.id
_entity.type
_entity.pdbx_description
1 polymer ?
#
loop_
_entity_poly.entity_id
_entity_poly.type
_entity_poly.pdbx_seq_one_letter_code
_entity_poly.pdbx_strand_id
1 'polypeptide(L)' 'MPDPVKVQIYDTTLRDGSQGDQITLSAKDKSRIAQKLDEFGVSF' A
#
# COMPACT_ATOMS: atom_id res chain seq x y z
N MET A 1 26.48 -16.89 10.33
CA MET A 1 25.12 -16.82 9.75
C MET A 1 25.22 -15.97 8.50
N PRO A 2 24.63 -16.35 7.37
CA PRO A 2 24.61 -15.46 6.21
C PRO A 2 23.77 -14.22 6.53
N ASP A 3 24.09 -13.09 5.90
CA ASP A 3 23.31 -11.88 6.02
C ASP A 3 21.86 -12.11 5.53
N PRO A 4 20.86 -11.51 6.19
CA PRO A 4 19.48 -11.63 5.75
C PRO A 4 19.30 -11.04 4.35
N VAL A 5 18.64 -11.79 3.48
CA VAL A 5 18.29 -11.33 2.13
C VAL A 5 17.36 -10.12 2.25
N LYS A 6 17.72 -9.02 1.57
CA LYS A 6 16.89 -7.81 1.53
C LYS A 6 15.58 -8.10 0.78
N VAL A 7 14.46 -8.05 1.48
CA VAL A 7 13.12 -8.22 0.90
C VAL A 7 12.58 -6.85 0.48
N GLN A 8 11.99 -6.78 -0.71
CA GLN A 8 11.27 -5.59 -1.19
C GLN A 8 9.77 -5.80 -0.95
N ILE A 9 9.11 -4.77 -0.42
CA ILE A 9 7.67 -4.75 -0.18
C ILE A 9 7.05 -3.83 -1.23
N TYR A 10 5.99 -4.31 -1.87
CA TYR A 10 5.18 -3.56 -2.83
C TYR A 10 3.74 -3.50 -2.33
N ASP A 11 3.18 -2.31 -2.16
CA ASP A 11 1.80 -2.05 -1.81
C ASP A 11 0.89 -2.14 -3.04
N THR A 12 -0.16 -2.95 -2.92
CA THR A 12 -1.21 -3.04 -3.93
C THR A 12 -2.57 -2.61 -3.39
N THR A 13 -2.61 -1.97 -2.22
CA THR A 13 -3.83 -1.63 -1.48
C THR A 13 -4.76 -0.76 -2.29
N LEU A 14 -4.24 0.30 -2.92
CA LEU A 14 -5.08 1.22 -3.71
C LEU A 14 -5.41 0.71 -5.12
N ARG A 15 -4.68 -0.28 -5.63
CA ARG A 15 -4.90 -0.83 -6.97
C ARG A 15 -5.77 -2.08 -6.91
N ASP A 16 -5.27 -3.15 -6.32
CA ASP A 16 -5.93 -4.45 -6.30
C ASP A 16 -6.92 -4.53 -5.14
N GLY A 17 -6.59 -3.92 -4.01
CA GLY A 17 -7.48 -3.81 -2.85
C GLY A 17 -8.74 -2.97 -3.10
N SER A 18 -8.81 -2.22 -4.20
CA SER A 18 -10.01 -1.45 -4.60
C SER A 18 -10.80 -2.05 -5.77
N GLN A 19 -10.42 -3.23 -6.28
CA GLN A 19 -11.10 -3.87 -7.43
C GLN A 19 -12.38 -4.62 -7.04
N GLY A 20 -12.66 -4.79 -5.76
CA GLY A 20 -13.90 -5.44 -5.31
C GLY A 20 -15.09 -4.50 -5.39
N ASP A 21 -16.23 -5.00 -5.91
CA ASP A 21 -17.48 -4.24 -6.06
C ASP A 21 -18.02 -3.63 -4.75
N GLN A 22 -17.53 -4.08 -3.60
CA GLN A 22 -17.92 -3.58 -2.28
C GLN A 22 -17.04 -2.42 -1.76
N ILE A 23 -16.03 -2.00 -2.52
CA ILE A 23 -15.08 -0.96 -2.09
C ILE A 23 -15.14 0.22 -3.07
N THR A 24 -15.74 1.31 -2.61
CA THR A 24 -15.70 2.60 -3.30
C THR A 24 -14.94 3.60 -2.44
N LEU A 25 -13.74 3.98 -2.90
CA LEU A 25 -12.91 4.99 -2.23
C LEU A 25 -13.03 6.33 -2.94
N SER A 26 -13.35 7.38 -2.20
CA SER A 26 -13.25 8.75 -2.74
C SER A 26 -11.78 9.11 -2.99
N ALA A 27 -11.54 10.16 -3.78
CA ALA A 27 -10.18 10.68 -3.99
C ALA A 27 -9.50 11.07 -2.66
N LYS A 28 -10.28 11.58 -1.69
CA LYS A 28 -9.78 11.94 -0.36
C LYS A 28 -9.37 10.73 0.46
N ASP A 29 -10.13 9.64 0.36
CA ASP A 29 -9.80 8.39 1.07
C ASP A 29 -8.51 7.79 0.51
N LYS A 30 -8.37 7.78 -0.83
CA LYS A 30 -7.13 7.35 -1.49
C LYS A 30 -5.92 8.17 -1.04
N SER A 31 -6.06 9.49 -0.96
CA SER A 31 -4.97 10.36 -0.48
C SER A 31 -4.58 10.08 0.98
N ARG A 32 -5.56 9.78 1.85
CA ARG A 32 -5.29 9.44 3.26
C ARG A 32 -4.60 8.09 3.40
N ILE A 33 -5.02 7.10 2.62
CA ILE A 33 -4.39 5.77 2.60
C ILE A 33 -2.96 5.88 2.09
N ALA A 34 -2.71 6.63 1.02
CA ALA A 34 -1.35 6.85 0.50
C ALA A 34 -0.42 7.49 1.55
N GLN A 35 -0.90 8.51 2.28
CA GLN A 35 -0.12 9.12 3.37
C GLN A 35 0.19 8.12 4.50
N LYS A 36 -0.76 7.24 4.83
CA LYS A 36 -0.53 6.20 5.84
C LYS A 36 0.44 5.11 5.39
N LEU A 37 0.44 4.76 4.12
CA LEU A 37 1.41 3.80 3.55
C LEU A 37 2.83 4.38 3.55
N ASP A 38 2.96 5.67 3.23
CA ASP A 38 4.22 6.41 3.30
C ASP A 38 4.75 6.51 4.75
N GLU A 39 3.87 6.89 5.70
CA GLU A 39 4.20 6.88 7.14
C GLU A 39 4.63 5.50 7.66
N PHE A 40 4.10 4.42 7.08
CA PHE A 40 4.46 3.05 7.44
C PHE A 40 5.81 2.61 6.84
N GLY A 41 6.40 3.41 5.95
CA GLY A 41 7.70 3.13 5.31
C GLY A 41 7.60 2.23 4.09
N VAL A 42 6.41 2.07 3.49
CA VAL A 42 6.26 1.35 2.22
C VAL A 42 6.63 2.29 1.09
N SER A 43 7.65 1.91 0.33
CA SER A 43 8.22 2.80 -0.70
C SER A 43 7.51 2.71 -2.06
N PHE A 44 6.78 1.62 -2.31
CA PHE A 44 6.14 1.32 -3.59
C PHE A 44 4.89 0.49 -3.40
#